data_AF-A0A2I0SYS3-F1
#
_entry.id   AF-A0A2I0SYS3-F1
#
_cell.length_a   1.000
_cell.length_b   1.000
_cell.length_c   1.000
_cell.angle_alpha   90.00
_cell.angle_beta   90.00
_cell.angle_gamma   90.00
#
_symmetry.space_group_name_H-M   'P 1'
#
loop_
_entity.id
_entity.type
_entity.pdbx_description
1 polymer ?
#
loop_
_entity_poly.entity_id
_entity_poly.type
_entity_poly.pdbx_seq_one_letter_code
_entity_poly.pdbx_strand_id
1 'polypeptide(L)'
;MISACESVIRKMAVDPAGISVNSSSVITAAPEERNLRRFAELKSRNGQLSVDQEAALQVDIRRRAKLQESYVSVDYTDHQSLGASRDKAVCWYMNTGRGFELASVSAFGRSISGFPLFAFFVEHGAPEHLSSSGIIE
;
A
#
# COMPACT_ATOMS: atom_id res chain seq x y z
N MET A 1 6.54 -6.17 -5.42
CA MET A 1 6.13 -5.76 -4.05
C MET A 1 7.19 -4.92 -3.36
N ILE A 2 8.39 -5.46 -3.10
CA ILE A 2 9.48 -4.70 -2.44
C ILE A 2 9.85 -3.44 -3.25
N SER A 3 10.24 -3.61 -4.52
CA SER A 3 10.61 -2.48 -5.39
C SER A 3 9.50 -1.45 -5.57
N ALA A 4 8.24 -1.89 -5.66
CA ALA A 4 7.08 -1.01 -5.68
C ALA A 4 6.98 -0.17 -4.39
N CYS A 5 7.17 -0.79 -3.22
CA CYS A 5 7.16 -0.08 -1.93
C CYS A 5 8.31 0.92 -1.84
N GLU A 6 9.52 0.52 -2.22
CA GLU A 6 10.69 1.39 -2.27
C GLU A 6 10.47 2.60 -3.19
N SER A 7 9.86 2.40 -4.37
CA SER A 7 9.52 3.47 -5.29
C SER A 7 8.50 4.45 -4.68
N VAL A 8 7.49 3.95 -3.99
CA VAL A 8 6.53 4.80 -3.28
C VAL A 8 7.23 5.63 -2.20
N ILE A 9 8.08 5.02 -1.38
CA ILE A 9 8.83 5.71 -0.32
C ILE A 9 9.69 6.83 -0.91
N ARG A 10 10.41 6.56 -2.01
CA ARG A 10 11.20 7.57 -2.72
C ARG A 10 10.33 8.73 -3.21
N LYS A 11 9.16 8.45 -3.79
CA LYS A 11 8.23 9.51 -4.23
C LYS A 11 7.60 10.29 -3.06
N MET A 12 7.48 9.69 -1.89
CA MET A 12 6.98 10.37 -0.69
C MET A 12 8.01 11.30 -0.05
N ALA A 13 9.30 11.16 -0.39
CA ALA A 13 10.38 11.98 0.11
C ALA A 13 10.43 13.34 -0.59
N VAL A 14 10.97 14.35 0.09
CA VAL A 14 11.24 15.67 -0.52
C VAL A 14 12.38 15.56 -1.55
N ASP A 15 13.41 14.76 -1.22
CA ASP A 15 14.50 14.41 -2.14
C ASP A 15 14.52 12.88 -2.37
N PRO A 16 13.94 12.39 -3.47
CA PRO A 16 13.93 10.96 -3.79
C PRO A 16 15.32 10.32 -3.95
N ALA A 17 16.32 11.11 -4.36
CA ALA A 17 17.70 10.64 -4.54
C ALA A 17 18.44 10.50 -3.20
N GLY A 18 18.00 11.25 -2.18
CA GLY A 18 18.50 11.18 -0.81
C GLY A 18 18.07 9.94 -0.03
N ILE A 19 17.26 9.04 -0.61
CA ILE A 19 16.80 7.82 0.09
C ILE A 19 17.76 6.65 -0.14
N SER A 20 18.31 6.13 0.96
CA SER A 20 19.09 4.89 0.99
C SER A 20 18.27 3.77 1.62
N VAL A 21 18.09 2.65 0.92
CA VAL A 21 17.42 1.47 1.48
C VAL A 21 18.45 0.62 2.22
N ASN A 22 18.22 0.38 3.51
CA ASN A 22 19.09 -0.41 4.36
C ASN A 22 18.75 -1.90 4.30
N SER A 23 17.46 -2.22 4.41
CA SER A 23 16.95 -3.58 4.27
C SER A 23 15.46 -3.59 3.95
N SER A 24 15.00 -4.65 3.30
CA SER A 24 13.60 -4.83 2.93
C SER A 24 13.16 -6.27 3.22
N SER A 25 11.92 -6.44 3.66
CA SER A 25 11.32 -7.76 3.85
C SER A 25 9.86 -7.75 3.43
N VAL A 26 9.35 -8.94 3.10
CA VAL A 26 7.94 -9.13 2.76
C VAL A 26 7.40 -10.33 3.54
N ILE A 27 6.23 -10.13 4.13
CA ILE A 27 5.45 -11.19 4.76
C ILE A 27 4.16 -11.32 3.96
N THR A 28 3.82 -12.52 3.55
CA THR A 28 2.58 -12.83 2.83
C THR A 28 1.79 -13.85 3.63
N ALA A 29 0.49 -13.61 3.77
CA ALA A 29 -0.42 -14.47 4.51
C ALA A 29 -1.78 -14.57 3.82
N ALA A 30 -2.58 -15.55 4.26
CA ALA A 30 -4.00 -15.53 3.99
C ALA A 30 -4.62 -14.31 4.69
N PRO A 31 -5.48 -13.54 4.02
CA PRO A 31 -6.02 -12.32 4.60
C PRO A 31 -7.09 -12.65 5.62
N GLU A 32 -7.05 -11.94 6.75
CA GLU A 32 -8.13 -11.97 7.74
C GLU A 32 -9.38 -11.28 7.18
N GLU A 33 -10.56 -11.76 7.56
CA GLU A 33 -11.84 -11.16 7.16
C GLU A 33 -11.90 -9.66 7.48
N ARG A 34 -11.35 -9.28 8.65
CA ARG A 34 -11.23 -7.87 9.05
C ARG A 34 -10.39 -7.05 8.06
N ASN A 35 -9.29 -7.60 7.55
CA ASN A 35 -8.41 -6.90 6.62
C ASN A 35 -9.04 -6.80 5.22
N LEU A 36 -9.78 -7.82 4.79
CA LEU A 36 -10.59 -7.77 3.56
C LEU A 36 -11.67 -6.69 3.63
N ARG A 37 -12.39 -6.64 4.76
CA ARG A 37 -13.38 -5.60 5.03
C ARG A 37 -12.75 -4.21 5.03
N ARG A 38 -11.65 -4.03 5.77
CA ARG A 38 -10.89 -2.77 5.80
C ARG A 38 -10.44 -2.36 4.40
N PHE A 39 -9.96 -3.30 3.58
CA PHE A 39 -9.54 -3.04 2.22
C PHE A 39 -10.71 -2.56 1.34
N ALA A 40 -11.87 -3.20 1.44
CA ALA A 40 -13.08 -2.78 0.74
C ALA A 40 -13.57 -1.40 1.19
N GLU A 41 -13.50 -1.09 2.48
CA GLU A 41 -13.87 0.21 3.04
C GLU A 41 -13.02 1.36 2.48
N LEU A 42 -11.76 1.12 2.08
CA LEU A 42 -10.90 2.13 1.44
C LEU A 42 -11.49 2.67 0.12
N LYS A 43 -12.37 1.91 -0.53
CA LYS A 43 -13.05 2.29 -1.77
C LYS A 43 -14.45 2.86 -1.53
N SER A 44 -14.92 2.83 -0.29
CA SER A 44 -16.22 3.37 0.08
C SER A 44 -16.14 4.88 0.32
N ARG A 45 -17.19 5.61 -0.07
CA ARG A 45 -17.22 7.08 0.03
C ARG A 45 -17.08 7.59 1.47
N ASN A 46 -17.57 6.82 2.44
CA ASN A 46 -17.69 7.23 3.84
C ASN A 46 -16.82 6.37 4.77
N GLY A 47 -15.95 5.52 4.22
CA GLY A 47 -15.18 4.53 5.01
C GLY A 47 -16.04 3.43 5.61
N GLN A 48 -17.26 3.22 5.12
CA GLN A 48 -18.21 2.22 5.61
C GLN A 48 -18.92 1.55 4.43
N LEU A 49 -19.10 0.24 4.54
CA LEU A 49 -19.88 -0.55 3.59
C LEU A 49 -21.36 -0.51 3.98
N SER A 50 -22.25 -0.35 2.99
CA SER A 50 -23.68 -0.61 3.17
C SER A 50 -23.95 -2.10 3.37
N VAL A 51 -25.16 -2.45 3.81
CA VAL A 51 -25.59 -3.86 3.95
C VAL A 51 -25.41 -4.64 2.64
N ASP A 52 -25.79 -4.05 1.51
CA ASP A 52 -25.65 -4.68 0.19
C ASP A 52 -24.18 -4.84 -0.22
N GLN A 53 -23.33 -3.87 0.12
CA GLN A 53 -21.89 -3.93 -0.16
C GLN A 53 -21.19 -4.99 0.70
N GLU A 54 -21.58 -5.11 1.97
CA GLU A 54 -21.09 -6.16 2.86
C GLU A 54 -21.52 -7.55 2.35
N ALA A 55 -22.78 -7.71 1.94
CA ALA A 55 -23.25 -8.96 1.34
C ALA A 55 -22.48 -9.32 0.05
N ALA A 56 -22.23 -8.34 -0.82
CA ALA A 56 -21.44 -8.54 -2.03
C ALA A 56 -19.98 -8.92 -1.71
N LEU A 57 -19.36 -8.27 -0.73
CA LEU A 57 -18.00 -8.61 -0.27
C LEU A 57 -17.92 -10.05 0.20
N GLN A 58 -18.89 -10.51 1.01
CA GLN A 58 -18.92 -11.88 1.52
C GLN A 58 -19.03 -12.93 0.39
N VAL A 59 -19.81 -12.63 -0.65
CA VAL A 59 -19.89 -13.49 -1.84
C VAL A 59 -18.54 -13.54 -2.57
N ASP A 60 -17.88 -12.40 -2.71
CA ASP A 60 -16.57 -12.30 -3.37
C ASP A 60 -15.47 -13.04 -2.61
N ILE A 61 -15.45 -12.92 -1.27
CA ILE A 61 -14.49 -13.64 -0.40
C ILE A 61 -14.63 -15.14 -0.60
N ARG A 62 -15.85 -15.68 -0.57
CA ARG A 62 -16.10 -17.12 -0.72
C ARG A 62 -15.72 -17.65 -2.10
N ARG A 63 -15.79 -16.82 -3.14
CA ARG A 63 -15.52 -17.23 -4.53
C ARG A 63 -14.04 -17.20 -4.90
N ARG A 64 -13.18 -16.52 -4.14
CA ARG A 64 -11.79 -16.28 -4.54
C ARG A 64 -10.81 -17.09 -3.70
N ALA A 65 -10.39 -18.23 -4.23
CA ALA A 65 -9.40 -19.12 -3.62
C ALA A 65 -7.95 -18.56 -3.58
N LYS A 66 -7.72 -17.32 -4.07
CA LYS A 66 -6.38 -16.74 -4.24
C LYS A 66 -6.20 -15.41 -3.51
N LEU A 67 -7.06 -15.10 -2.55
CA LEU A 67 -6.91 -13.91 -1.73
C LEU A 67 -5.63 -14.03 -0.88
N GLN A 68 -4.79 -13.01 -0.95
CA GLN A 68 -3.54 -12.93 -0.18
C GLN A 68 -3.37 -11.50 0.30
N GLU A 69 -2.87 -11.33 1.51
CA GLU A 69 -2.35 -10.05 1.97
C GLU A 69 -0.83 -10.12 2.10
N SER A 70 -0.18 -9.01 1.81
CA SER A 70 1.25 -8.87 1.97
C SER A 70 1.62 -7.56 2.64
N TYR A 71 2.56 -7.64 3.56
CA TYR A 71 3.16 -6.49 4.23
C TYR A 71 4.63 -6.42 3.84
N VAL A 72 5.01 -5.35 3.16
CA VAL A 72 6.39 -5.04 2.87
C VAL A 72 6.89 -4.07 3.93
N SER A 73 7.97 -4.43 4.60
CA SER A 73 8.73 -3.55 5.50
C SER A 73 9.99 -3.08 4.79
N VAL A 74 10.25 -1.78 4.77
CA VAL A 74 11.48 -1.19 4.22
C VAL A 74 12.12 -0.32 5.30
N ASP A 75 13.31 -0.70 5.75
CA ASP A 75 14.17 0.13 6.59
C ASP A 75 15.00 1.03 5.67
N TYR A 76 14.88 2.34 5.86
CA TYR A 76 15.53 3.32 5.00
C TYR A 76 16.13 4.47 5.80
N THR A 77 17.10 5.13 5.17
CA THR A 77 17.72 6.36 5.65
C THR A 77 17.40 7.48 4.67
N ASP A 78 16.85 8.58 5.18
CA ASP A 78 16.62 9.82 4.44
C ASP A 78 17.77 10.78 4.71
N HIS A 79 18.57 11.04 3.67
CA HIS A 79 19.71 11.95 3.70
C HIS A 79 19.27 13.35 3.29
N GLN A 80 18.87 14.16 4.28
CA GLN A 80 18.54 15.57 4.07
C GLN A 80 19.74 16.46 4.33
N SER A 81 19.70 17.70 3.83
CA SER A 81 20.76 18.69 4.05
C SER A 81 21.02 19.00 5.53
N LEU A 82 20.02 18.79 6.40
CA LEU A 82 20.09 19.04 7.84
C LEU A 82 20.53 17.82 8.66
N GLY A 83 20.66 16.65 8.04
CA GLY A 83 21.04 15.41 8.70
C GLY A 83 20.40 14.17 8.09
N ALA A 84 20.94 13.00 8.45
CA ALA A 84 20.38 11.72 8.07
C ALA A 84 19.40 11.22 9.14
N SER A 85 18.21 10.78 8.72
CA SER A 85 17.21 10.17 9.59
C SER A 85 16.91 8.75 9.14
N ARG A 86 16.92 7.78 10.06
CA ARG A 86 16.56 6.39 9.78
C ARG A 86 15.13 6.12 10.25
N ASP A 87 14.33 5.53 9.37
CA ASP A 87 12.93 5.19 9.66
C ASP A 87 12.56 3.86 8.98
N LYS A 88 11.37 3.35 9.29
CA LYS A 88 10.82 2.13 8.72
C LYS A 88 9.47 2.40 8.06
N ALA A 89 9.41 2.12 6.77
CA ALA A 89 8.17 2.14 6.02
C ALA A 89 7.47 0.78 6.01
N VAL A 90 6.14 0.81 5.92
CA VAL A 90 5.29 -0.38 5.74
C VAL A 90 4.30 -0.13 4.61
N CYS A 91 4.38 -0.94 3.57
CA CYS A 91 3.38 -0.99 2.50
C CYS A 91 2.51 -2.24 2.66
N TRP A 92 1.19 -2.04 2.72
CA TRP A 92 0.21 -3.11 2.77
C TRP A 92 -0.39 -3.31 1.38
N TYR A 93 -0.33 -4.54 0.89
CA TYR A 93 -0.89 -4.97 -0.39
C TYR A 93 -1.97 -6.02 -0.17
N MET A 94 -3.00 -6.00 -1.02
CA MET A 94 -4.06 -6.99 -1.07
C MET A 94 -4.14 -7.58 -2.48
N ASN A 95 -3.99 -8.88 -2.61
CA ASN A 95 -4.28 -9.59 -3.85
C ASN A 95 -5.74 -9.98 -3.87
N THR A 96 -6.53 -9.29 -4.69
CA THR A 96 -7.95 -9.61 -4.87
C THR A 96 -8.17 -10.65 -5.98
N GLY A 97 -7.12 -11.24 -6.56
CA GLY A 97 -7.20 -12.15 -7.71
C GLY A 97 -6.97 -11.46 -9.07
N ARG A 98 -6.77 -10.13 -9.08
CA ARG A 98 -6.33 -9.35 -10.24
C ARG A 98 -4.85 -8.95 -10.18
N GLY A 99 -4.15 -9.33 -9.11
CA GLY A 99 -2.82 -8.83 -8.76
C GLY A 99 -2.83 -8.17 -7.38
N PHE A 100 -1.64 -7.88 -6.87
CA PHE A 100 -1.47 -7.20 -5.59
C PHE A 100 -1.68 -5.70 -5.75
N GLU A 101 -2.74 -5.19 -5.13
CA GLU A 101 -3.06 -3.77 -5.09
C GLU A 101 -2.54 -3.14 -3.80
N LEU A 102 -1.90 -1.97 -3.91
CA LEU A 102 -1.43 -1.21 -2.76
C LEU A 102 -2.61 -0.60 -2.01
N ALA A 103 -2.82 -1.06 -0.78
CA ALA A 103 -3.90 -0.63 0.10
C ALA A 103 -3.52 0.62 0.91
N SER A 104 -2.31 0.60 1.48
CA SER A 104 -1.82 1.70 2.31
C SER A 104 -0.31 1.71 2.40
N VAL A 105 0.25 2.87 2.70
CA VAL A 105 1.68 3.08 2.91
C VAL A 105 1.86 3.93 4.16
N SER A 106 2.73 3.49 5.05
CA SER A 106 3.20 4.26 6.20
C SER A 106 4.69 4.53 6.02
N ALA A 107 5.11 5.79 5.99
CA ALA A 107 6.51 6.22 5.88
C ALA A 107 6.63 7.69 6.34
N PHE A 108 7.81 8.11 6.80
CA PHE A 108 8.08 9.48 7.25
C PHE A 108 7.11 9.95 8.35
N GLY A 109 6.78 9.06 9.29
CA GLY A 109 5.81 9.35 10.36
C GLY A 109 4.36 9.59 9.92
N ARG A 110 4.01 9.38 8.65
CA ARG A 110 2.64 9.53 8.12
C ARG A 110 2.14 8.25 7.46
N SER A 111 0.83 8.05 7.45
CA SER A 111 0.17 6.92 6.80
C SER A 111 -0.89 7.41 5.83
N ILE A 112 -0.86 6.90 4.59
CA ILE A 112 -1.81 7.20 3.53
C ILE A 112 -2.46 5.92 3.01
N SER A 113 -3.76 5.98 2.72
CA SER A 113 -4.56 4.88 2.21
C SER A 113 -5.77 5.42 1.45
N GLY A 114 -6.50 4.57 0.71
CA GLY A 114 -7.75 4.95 0.06
C GLY A 114 -7.61 6.16 -0.86
N PHE A 115 -8.47 7.17 -0.70
CA PHE A 115 -8.45 8.38 -1.54
C PHE A 115 -7.16 9.20 -1.41
N PRO A 116 -6.60 9.48 -0.21
CA PRO A 116 -5.27 10.10 -0.09
C PRO A 116 -4.15 9.41 -0.89
N LEU A 117 -4.14 8.06 -0.92
CA LEU A 117 -3.16 7.32 -1.72
C LEU A 117 -3.39 7.53 -3.22
N PHE A 118 -4.64 7.52 -3.66
CA PHE A 118 -5.00 7.85 -5.05
C PHE A 118 -4.60 9.27 -5.42
N ALA A 119 -4.90 10.25 -4.57
CA ALA A 119 -4.54 11.66 -4.77
C ALA A 119 -3.01 11.82 -4.89
N PHE A 120 -2.25 11.11 -4.06
CA PHE A 120 -0.78 11.08 -4.14
C PHE A 120 -0.29 10.58 -5.52
N PHE A 121 -0.90 9.55 -6.10
CA PHE A 121 -0.54 9.08 -7.45
C PHE A 121 -0.90 10.08 -8.56
N VAL A 122 -1.97 10.85 -8.37
CA VAL A 122 -2.34 11.92 -9.32
C VAL A 122 -1.34 13.07 -9.25
N GLU A 123 -0.93 13.47 -8.04
CA GLU A 123 -0.04 14.60 -7.81
C GLU A 123 1.41 14.31 -8.24
N HIS A 124 1.92 13.11 -7.91
CA HIS A 124 3.32 12.75 -8.13
C HIS A 124 3.54 11.77 -9.29
N GLY A 125 2.47 11.36 -9.97
CA GLY A 125 2.45 10.26 -10.93
C GLY A 125 2.57 8.88 -10.25
N ALA A 126 2.16 7.82 -10.95
CA ALA A 126 2.29 6.46 -10.45
C ALA A 126 3.77 6.14 -10.11
N PRO A 127 4.07 5.56 -8.92
CA PRO A 127 5.40 5.02 -8.62
C PRO A 127 5.77 3.90 -9.59
N GLU A 128 7.08 3.63 -9.73
CA GLU A 128 7.55 2.52 -10.54
C GLU A 128 7.01 1.18 -10.02
N HIS A 129 6.82 0.23 -10.94
CA HIS A 129 6.25 -1.11 -10.66
C HIS A 129 4.81 -1.08 -10.13
N LEU A 130 4.12 0.05 -10.23
CA LEU A 130 2.70 0.18 -9.96
C LEU A 130 1.99 0.77 -11.18
N SER A 131 0.88 0.16 -11.56
CA SER A 131 -0.06 0.76 -12.51
C SER A 131 -0.73 1.99 -11.91
N SER A 132 -1.41 2.77 -12.75
CA SER A 132 -2.18 3.94 -12.32
C SER A 132 -3.31 3.62 -11.32
N SER A 133 -3.73 2.34 -11.23
CA SER A 133 -4.70 1.87 -10.25
C SER A 133 -4.05 1.28 -8.99
N GLY A 134 -2.73 1.39 -8.83
CA GLY A 134 -1.98 0.88 -7.68
C GLY A 134 -1.79 -0.63 -7.66
N ILE A 135 -1.95 -1.31 -8.80
CA ILE A 135 -1.67 -2.76 -8.91
C ILE A 135 -0.22 -2.95 -9.34
N ILE A 136 0.48 -3.90 -8.75
CA ILE A 136 1.86 -4.23 -9.12
C ILE A 136 1.95 -4.73 -10.56
N GLU A 137 2.89 -4.17 -11.31
CA GLU A 137 3.29 -4.57 -12.67
C GLU A 137 4.55 -5.44 -12.69
#